data_AF-A0A841L078-F1
#
_entry.id   AF-A0A841L078-F1
#
_cell.length_a   1.000
_cell.length_b   1.000
_cell.length_c   1.000
_cell.angle_alpha   90.00
_cell.angle_beta   90.00
_cell.angle_gamma   90.00
#
_symmetry.space_group_name_H-M   'P 1'
#
loop_
_entity.id
_entity.type
_entity.pdbx_description
1 polymer ?
#
loop_
_entity_poly.entity_id
_entity_poly.type
_entity_poly.pdbx_seq_one_letter_code
_entity_poly.pdbx_strand_id
1 'polypeptide(L)'
;MSSRKNPWMDMVFNKGYTKEGFAEKVYHLHVRYYDNWDELYFRDYLKEHEEVAKEYGKLKLELIGKYEHNRDGYTDAKSDFILKYTEMAKQEYADKYNPKNNLLSF
;
A
#
# COMPACT_ATOMS: atom_id res chain seq x y z
N MET A 1 6.81 -12.14 -13.88
CA MET A 1 7.86 -12.90 -13.18
C MET A 1 8.95 -11.92 -12.76
N SER A 2 9.11 -11.66 -11.46
CA SER A 2 10.29 -11.02 -10.89
C SER A 2 10.64 -11.79 -9.63
N SER A 3 11.67 -12.62 -9.71
CA SER A 3 12.17 -13.39 -8.57
C SER A 3 12.91 -12.44 -7.63
N ARG A 4 12.27 -12.01 -6.54
CA ARG A 4 12.91 -11.18 -5.51
C ARG A 4 13.51 -12.08 -4.43
N LYS A 5 14.84 -12.13 -4.35
CA LYS A 5 15.64 -13.00 -3.46
C LYS A 5 15.69 -12.49 -2.00
N ASN A 6 15.71 -13.45 -1.05
CA ASN A 6 15.89 -13.37 0.42
C ASN A 6 14.72 -12.83 1.26
N PRO A 7 14.55 -13.30 2.53
CA PRO A 7 13.22 -13.48 3.10
C PRO A 7 12.56 -12.12 3.39
N TRP A 8 11.36 -11.95 2.84
CA TRP A 8 10.49 -10.81 3.11
C TRP A 8 9.63 -11.19 4.32
N MET A 9 9.84 -10.56 5.48
CA MET A 9 8.82 -10.55 6.52
C MET A 9 7.71 -9.65 6.01
N ASP A 10 6.74 -10.28 5.36
CA ASP A 10 5.49 -9.68 4.92
C ASP A 10 4.37 -10.37 5.69
N MET A 11 4.16 -9.92 6.92
CA MET A 11 3.09 -10.43 7.79
C MET A 11 1.95 -9.43 7.83
N VAL A 12 0.73 -9.91 7.62
CA VAL A 12 -0.48 -9.10 7.77
C VAL A 12 -1.38 -9.77 8.80
N PHE A 13 -1.64 -9.08 9.90
CA PHE A 13 -2.60 -9.53 10.92
C PHE A 13 -3.93 -8.79 10.71
N ASN A 14 -5.01 -9.55 10.62
CA ASN A 14 -6.33 -9.01 10.35
C ASN A 14 -7.23 -9.20 11.58
N LYS A 15 -7.93 -8.14 11.99
CA LYS A 15 -8.93 -8.18 13.06
C LYS A 15 -10.27 -7.66 12.52
N GLY A 16 -11.36 -8.33 12.88
CA GLY A 16 -12.72 -7.95 12.46
C GLY A 16 -13.28 -8.75 11.29
N TYR A 17 -12.62 -9.83 10.87
CA TYR A 17 -13.17 -10.83 9.94
C TYR A 17 -13.88 -11.90 10.76
N THR A 18 -15.19 -12.06 10.60
CA THR A 18 -16.02 -13.04 11.31
C THR A 18 -16.68 -14.01 10.33
N LYS A 19 -17.39 -15.02 10.85
CA LYS A 19 -18.12 -15.97 10.00
C LYS A 19 -19.34 -15.34 9.32
N GLU A 20 -19.87 -14.30 9.95
CA GLU A 20 -21.05 -13.54 9.53
C GLU A 20 -20.69 -12.33 8.66
N GLY A 21 -19.40 -12.11 8.35
CA GLY A 21 -18.92 -11.00 7.54
C GLY A 21 -17.88 -10.15 8.26
N PHE A 22 -18.02 -8.81 8.18
CA PHE A 22 -17.13 -7.88 8.85
C PHE A 22 -17.74 -7.39 10.17
N ALA A 23 -16.91 -7.27 11.20
CA ALA A 23 -17.24 -6.50 12.38
C ALA A 23 -17.38 -5.01 12.03
N GLU A 24 -17.98 -4.21 12.92
CA GLU A 24 -18.12 -2.75 12.76
C GLU A 24 -16.78 -2.07 12.43
N LYS A 25 -15.68 -2.58 13.00
CA LYS A 25 -14.32 -2.09 12.75
C LYS A 25 -13.42 -3.22 12.28
N VAL A 26 -12.75 -2.98 11.15
CA VAL A 26 -11.77 -3.89 10.56
C VAL A 26 -10.39 -3.23 10.60
N TYR A 27 -9.38 -4.01 10.99
CA TYR A 27 -8.00 -3.56 11.11
C TYR A 27 -7.07 -4.50 10.39
N HIS A 28 -6.13 -3.93 9.62
CA HIS A 28 -4.99 -4.65 9.02
C HIS A 28 -3.71 -4.10 9.64
N LEU A 29 -2.95 -4.95 10.32
CA LEU A 29 -1.63 -4.63 10.82
C LEU A 29 -0.60 -5.25 9.89
N HIS A 30 0.10 -4.40 9.15
CA HIS A 30 1.21 -4.78 8.27
C HIS A 30 2.51 -4.71 9.07
N VAL A 31 3.18 -5.86 9.21
CA VAL A 31 4.53 -5.95 9.77
C VAL A 31 5.49 -6.19 8.62
N ARG A 32 6.50 -5.33 8.54
CA ARG A 32 7.47 -5.24 7.44
C ARG A 32 8.88 -5.30 8.00
N TYR A 33 9.82 -5.81 7.20
CA TYR A 33 11.24 -5.59 7.49
C TYR A 33 11.64 -4.13 7.27
N TYR A 34 12.77 -3.77 7.88
CA TYR A 34 13.49 -2.54 7.60
C TYR A 34 13.61 -2.30 6.09
N ASP A 35 13.44 -1.03 5.68
CA ASP A 35 13.55 -0.55 4.29
C ASP A 35 12.39 -0.94 3.35
N ASN A 36 11.37 -1.66 3.86
CA ASN A 36 10.15 -1.94 3.10
C ASN A 36 9.02 -1.00 3.55
N TRP A 37 9.09 0.24 3.04
CA TRP A 37 8.22 1.37 3.42
C TRP A 37 7.33 1.89 2.29
N ASP A 38 7.04 1.05 1.30
CA ASP A 38 6.28 1.41 0.10
C ASP A 38 4.95 2.10 0.43
N GLU A 39 4.25 1.61 1.46
CA GLU A 39 2.96 2.17 1.88
C GLU A 39 3.08 3.62 2.39
N LEU A 40 4.22 4.02 2.98
CA LEU A 40 4.46 5.39 3.44
C LEU A 40 4.72 6.33 2.27
N TYR A 41 5.55 5.91 1.32
CA TYR A 41 5.82 6.66 0.09
C TYR A 41 4.53 6.90 -0.70
N PHE A 42 3.75 5.84 -0.94
CA PHE A 42 2.48 5.96 -1.64
C PHE A 42 1.50 6.90 -0.93
N ARG A 43 1.38 6.78 0.40
CA ARG A 43 0.50 7.64 1.21
C ARG A 43 0.84 9.12 1.05
N ASP A 44 2.11 9.48 1.23
CA ASP A 44 2.51 10.89 1.20
C ASP A 44 2.42 11.46 -0.21
N TYR A 45 2.73 10.66 -1.24
CA TYR A 45 2.55 11.05 -2.62
C TYR A 45 1.08 11.40 -2.93
N LEU A 46 0.13 10.55 -2.52
CA LEU A 46 -1.30 10.85 -2.71
C LEU A 46 -1.76 12.11 -1.94
N LYS A 47 -1.11 12.46 -0.82
CA LYS A 47 -1.46 13.68 -0.07
C LYS A 47 -0.98 14.95 -0.75
N GLU A 48 0.14 14.88 -1.46
CA GLU A 48 0.78 16.02 -2.11
C GLU A 48 0.32 16.18 -3.58
N HIS A 49 -0.14 15.10 -4.22
CA HIS A 49 -0.59 15.04 -5.62
C HIS A 49 -2.09 14.73 -5.70
N GLU A 50 -2.94 15.75 -5.53
CA GLU A 50 -4.41 15.61 -5.39
C GLU A 50 -5.06 14.99 -6.64
N GLU A 51 -4.57 15.32 -7.84
CA GLU A 51 -5.04 14.74 -9.10
C GLU A 51 -4.81 13.23 -9.16
N VAL A 52 -3.65 12.76 -8.71
CA VAL A 52 -3.34 11.32 -8.64
C VAL A 52 -4.24 10.62 -7.62
N ALA A 53 -4.52 11.26 -6.48
CA ALA A 53 -5.48 10.73 -5.51
C ALA A 53 -6.90 10.61 -6.08
N LYS A 54 -7.34 11.60 -6.88
CA LYS A 54 -8.63 11.55 -7.59
C LYS A 54 -8.67 10.40 -8.60
N GLU A 55 -7.62 10.21 -9.39
CA GLU A 55 -7.49 9.09 -10.32
C GLU A 55 -7.55 7.74 -9.60
N TYR A 56 -6.84 7.60 -8.48
CA TYR A 56 -6.87 6.39 -7.68
C TYR A 56 -8.26 6.11 -7.10
N GLY A 57 -8.96 7.16 -6.65
CA GLY A 57 -10.35 7.08 -6.20
C GLY A 57 -11.27 6.55 -7.30
N LYS A 58 -11.16 7.11 -8.51
CA LYS A 58 -11.94 6.68 -9.68
C LYS A 58 -11.67 5.21 -10.03
N LEU A 59 -10.40 4.82 -10.11
CA LEU A 59 -9.99 3.43 -10.35
C LEU A 59 -10.65 2.48 -9.33
N LYS A 60 -10.59 2.81 -8.03
CA LYS A 60 -11.20 1.96 -7.00
C LYS A 60 -12.70 1.79 -7.17
N LEU A 61 -13.42 2.86 -7.54
CA LEU A 61 -14.87 2.79 -7.77
C LEU A 61 -15.22 1.91 -8.97
N GLU A 62 -14.48 2.05 -10.07
CA GLU A 62 -14.65 1.21 -11.28
C GLU A 62 -14.38 -0.27 -10.98
N LEU A 63 -13.38 -0.57 -10.14
CA LEU A 63 -13.02 -1.94 -9.78
C LEU A 63 -14.03 -2.60 -8.83
N ILE A 64 -14.70 -1.87 -7.95
CA ILE A 64 -15.70 -2.44 -7.02
C ILE A 64 -16.79 -3.18 -7.79
N GLY A 65 -17.34 -2.58 -8.85
CA GLY A 65 -18.38 -3.22 -9.66
C GLY A 65 -17.88 -4.45 -10.43
N LYS A 66 -16.62 -4.45 -10.87
CA LYS A 66 -16.02 -5.56 -11.62
C LYS A 66 -15.63 -6.75 -10.75
N TYR A 67 -15.30 -6.51 -9.48
CA TYR A 67 -14.72 -7.49 -8.57
C TYR A 67 -15.54 -7.70 -7.29
N GLU A 68 -16.85 -7.47 -7.33
CA GLU A 68 -17.76 -7.50 -6.18
C GLU A 68 -17.60 -8.78 -5.31
N HIS A 69 -17.38 -9.93 -5.95
CA HIS A 69 -17.19 -11.22 -5.27
C HIS A 69 -15.75 -11.77 -5.37
N ASN A 70 -14.80 -10.96 -5.83
CA ASN A 70 -13.42 -11.37 -6.05
C ASN A 70 -12.45 -10.36 -5.42
N ARG A 71 -12.25 -10.50 -4.11
CA ARG A 71 -11.36 -9.62 -3.32
C ARG A 71 -9.92 -9.62 -3.84
N ASP A 72 -9.41 -10.77 -4.23
CA ASP A 72 -8.03 -10.91 -4.68
C ASP A 72 -7.86 -10.22 -6.04
N GLY A 73 -8.81 -10.43 -6.96
CA GLY A 73 -8.86 -9.71 -8.23
C GLY A 73 -8.96 -8.19 -8.07
N TYR A 74 -9.73 -7.70 -7.09
CA TYR A 74 -9.76 -6.28 -6.74
C TYR A 74 -8.40 -5.77 -6.26
N THR A 75 -7.67 -6.58 -5.48
CA THR A 75 -6.34 -6.23 -4.96
C THR A 75 -5.30 -6.21 -6.06
N ASP A 76 -5.30 -7.21 -6.93
CA ASP A 76 -4.37 -7.32 -8.05
C ASP A 76 -4.59 -6.20 -9.07
N ALA A 77 -5.84 -5.89 -9.41
CA ALA A 77 -6.17 -4.92 -10.46
C ALA A 77 -5.76 -3.47 -10.18
N LYS A 78 -5.45 -3.12 -8.93
CA LYS A 78 -4.91 -1.81 -8.55
C LYS A 78 -3.39 -1.81 -8.33
N SER A 79 -2.73 -2.96 -8.41
CA SER A 79 -1.32 -3.12 -8.07
C SER A 79 -0.40 -2.28 -8.96
N ASP A 80 -0.64 -2.27 -10.27
CA ASP A 80 0.18 -1.49 -11.21
C ASP A 80 0.11 0.01 -10.93
N PHE A 81 -1.07 0.53 -10.57
CA PHE A 81 -1.25 1.92 -10.18
C PHE A 81 -0.45 2.24 -8.92
N ILE A 82 -0.60 1.41 -7.88
CA ILE A 82 0.10 1.60 -6.59
C ILE A 82 1.62 1.56 -6.81
N LEU A 83 2.13 0.56 -7.53
CA LEU A 83 3.55 0.41 -7.80
C LEU A 83 4.11 1.61 -8.57
N LYS A 84 3.44 2.05 -9.63
CA LYS A 84 3.86 3.22 -10.43
C LYS A 84 4.08 4.44 -9.54
N TYR A 85 3.09 4.81 -8.73
CA TYR A 85 3.17 6.03 -7.93
C TYR A 85 4.02 5.87 -6.67
N THR A 86 4.18 4.64 -6.17
CA THR A 86 5.18 4.36 -5.13
C THR A 86 6.59 4.61 -5.64
N GLU A 87 6.91 4.18 -6.87
CA GLU A 87 8.22 4.41 -7.46
C GLU A 87 8.46 5.90 -7.80
N MET A 88 7.44 6.62 -8.27
CA MET A 88 7.51 8.09 -8.43
C MET A 88 7.78 8.78 -7.09
N ALA A 89 7.09 8.35 -6.02
CA ALA A 89 7.30 8.89 -4.69
C ALA A 89 8.71 8.64 -4.16
N LYS A 90 9.28 7.46 -4.40
CA LYS A 90 10.67 7.16 -4.03
C LYS A 90 11.67 8.02 -4.80
N GLN A 91 11.40 8.33 -6.07
CA GLN A 91 12.25 9.24 -6.86
C GLN A 91 12.18 10.68 -6.33
N GLU A 92 10.99 11.14 -5.93
CA GLU A 92 10.77 12.51 -5.46
C GLU A 92 11.28 12.73 -4.03
N TYR A 93 11.03 11.78 -3.13
CA TYR A 93 11.36 11.91 -1.71
C TYR A 93 12.67 11.25 -1.33
N ALA A 94 13.35 10.57 -2.27
CA ALA A 94 14.58 9.84 -2.06
C ALA A 94 14.51 8.98 -0.77
N ASP A 95 15.44 9.20 0.16
CA ASP A 95 15.58 8.43 1.39
C ASP A 95 14.76 9.00 2.58
N LYS A 96 13.63 9.66 2.33
CA LYS A 96 12.77 10.27 3.37
C LYS A 96 12.46 9.35 4.55
N TYR A 97 12.21 8.06 4.30
CA TYR A 97 11.91 7.08 5.35
C TYR A 97 13.07 6.14 5.66
N ASN A 98 14.27 6.44 5.17
CA ASN A 98 15.47 5.72 5.59
C ASN A 98 15.72 6.01 7.08
N PRO A 99 15.62 5.03 7.97
CA PRO A 99 15.76 5.28 9.41
C PRO A 99 17.14 5.81 9.80
N LYS A 100 18.18 5.58 8.99
CA LYS A 100 19.52 6.17 9.22
C LYS A 100 19.53 7.69 9.13
N ASN A 101 18.66 8.27 8.30
CA ASN A 101 18.54 9.72 8.17
C ASN A 101 17.78 10.36 9.36
N ASN A 102 17.00 9.56 10.10
CA ASN A 102 16.30 9.99 11.31
C ASN A 102 17.13 9.83 12.60
N LEU A 103 18.35 9.28 12.52
CA LEU A 103 19.24 9.07 13.66
C LEU A 103 20.29 10.18 13.84
N LEU A 104 20.37 11.15 12.91
CA LEU A 104 21.31 12.28 12.96
C LEU A 104 20.72 13.54 13.62
N SER A 105 19.53 13.45 14.22
CA SER A 105 18.82 14.58 14.84
C SER A 105 18.70 14.49 16.37
N PHE A 106 19.59 13.75 17.04
CA PHE A 106 19.72 13.73 18.51
C PHE A 106 21.02 14.36 18.97
#